data_AF-A0A3Q4MC57-F1
#
_entry.id   AF-A0A3Q4MC57-F1
#
_cell.length_a   1.000
_cell.length_b   1.000
_cell.length_c   1.000
_cell.angle_alpha   90.00
_cell.angle_beta   90.00
_cell.angle_gamma   90.00
#
_symmetry.space_group_name_H-M   'P 1'
#
loop_
_entity.id
_entity.type
_entity.pdbx_description
1 polymer ?
#
loop_
_entity_poly.entity_id
_entity_poly.type
_entity_poly.pdbx_seq_one_letter_code
_entity_poly.pdbx_strand_id
1 'polypeptide(L)'
;MLSLLVNIWIYAGLLLSLPHCTFQSCTEGTPKQCADAEFAPGINLAGEGFDITKMERKGAFVLNMNVWKRKDKTCMLCTNPYLENIKQKLPLTVVDWRAKQSCSAKVSTKLHKSSESLVSSSTSSVENNWKTDLEVEINDKSGSVMLAGTNSKLAEYSMEKTKSDKFSFTSQSVSCEYYSYRVSNTPKLHTEFRKAVKDLPKYYAPEFKQRFYKLIDNFGTHYITKVKENIPLFCRFTDIKGGHTTDTDLLFSADKNPAAYKEWLETLPKNPDIISYSLNSLHELLPTTAKARKNLRSAISHYILEKGLWRNCSAGCQAGIKSDSRDSCVCQCHNDPAVTRDCCPARKGMARVIITVQRATDLWGDHTTATDGYVKVHFAGTVAQRTPVIYNNNNPHWAAVIDLGTQDVSSITKFRFEVWDEDSKWDDDLLGECEPLLTSGVTTDLCPLQHGQLFYKVEVQCAPSLTGKSCTEYKPTPINPSLKKLYVSRNAHPIPPALLSKMGVFVDKSSSWKNQSFARKSFKYGIK
;
A
#
# COMPACT_ATOMS: atom_id res chain seq x y z
N MET A 1 68.05 28.94 -3.84
CA MET A 1 67.09 29.97 -3.41
C MET A 1 65.84 30.06 -4.29
N LEU A 2 65.95 30.09 -5.63
CA LEU A 2 64.77 30.13 -6.52
C LEU A 2 63.79 28.95 -6.34
N SER A 3 64.28 27.72 -6.19
CA SER A 3 63.44 26.52 -6.01
C SER A 3 62.62 26.52 -4.70
N LEU A 4 63.11 27.17 -3.64
CA LEU A 4 62.36 27.31 -2.38
C LEU A 4 61.23 28.33 -2.51
N LEU A 5 61.47 29.45 -3.19
CA LEU A 5 60.47 30.50 -3.41
C LEU A 5 59.34 30.02 -4.34
N VAL A 6 59.66 29.23 -5.37
CA VAL A 6 58.66 28.62 -6.27
C VAL A 6 57.78 27.62 -5.52
N ASN A 7 58.35 26.78 -4.66
CA ASN A 7 57.56 25.85 -3.84
C ASN A 7 56.65 26.60 -2.84
N ILE A 8 57.14 27.66 -2.18
CA ILE A 8 56.32 28.47 -1.26
C ILE A 8 55.15 29.14 -2.00
N TRP A 9 55.35 29.62 -3.24
CA TRP A 9 54.28 30.20 -4.06
C TRP A 9 53.27 29.15 -4.55
N ILE A 10 53.73 27.92 -4.86
CA ILE A 10 52.85 26.79 -5.20
C ILE A 10 52.01 26.36 -3.99
N TYR A 11 52.61 26.27 -2.79
CA TYR A 11 51.88 25.95 -1.56
C TYR A 11 50.92 27.07 -1.13
N ALA A 12 51.28 28.34 -1.31
CA ALA A 12 50.39 29.47 -1.06
C ALA A 12 49.22 29.51 -2.07
N GLY A 13 49.47 29.20 -3.35
CA GLY A 13 48.43 29.03 -4.36
C GLY A 13 47.51 27.82 -4.12
N LEU A 14 48.05 26.73 -3.56
CA LEU A 14 47.27 25.55 -3.15
C LEU A 14 46.40 25.82 -1.91
N LEU A 15 46.90 26.61 -0.95
CA LEU A 15 46.14 27.03 0.24
C LEU A 15 45.02 28.05 -0.11
N LEU A 16 45.22 28.89 -1.12
CA LEU A 16 44.21 29.83 -1.64
C LEU A 16 43.15 29.16 -2.55
N SER A 17 43.40 27.94 -3.02
CA SER A 17 42.48 27.15 -3.86
C SER A 17 41.71 26.07 -3.07
N LEU A 18 41.96 25.94 -1.77
CA LEU A 18 41.05 25.21 -0.89
C LEU A 18 39.75 26.00 -0.78
N PRO A 19 38.58 25.39 -1.09
CA PRO A 19 37.30 26.05 -0.91
C PRO A 19 37.21 26.48 0.57
N HIS A 20 37.04 27.77 0.80
CA HIS A 20 36.80 28.27 2.15
C HIS A 20 35.62 27.48 2.71
N CYS A 21 35.82 26.78 3.83
CA CYS A 21 34.72 26.19 4.57
C CYS A 21 33.80 27.33 5.01
N THR A 22 32.80 27.65 4.19
CA THR A 22 31.80 28.66 4.50
C THR A 22 30.87 28.07 5.54
N PHE A 23 31.27 28.23 6.80
CA PHE A 23 30.38 27.95 7.91
C PHE A 23 29.24 28.95 7.85
N GLN A 24 28.03 28.40 7.81
CA GLN A 24 26.85 29.18 8.01
C GLN A 24 26.96 29.90 9.37
N SER A 25 26.84 31.23 9.33
CA SER A 25 26.87 32.09 10.51
C SER A 25 25.58 32.89 10.56
N CYS A 26 24.94 32.89 11.73
CA CYS A 26 23.75 33.67 12.01
C CYS A 26 24.11 34.75 13.02
N THR A 27 23.86 36.01 12.67
CA THR A 27 24.23 37.19 13.47
C THR A 27 23.07 38.17 13.56
N GLU A 28 23.14 39.07 14.52
CA GLU A 28 22.17 40.15 14.61
C GLU A 28 22.50 41.25 13.59
N GLY A 29 21.54 41.57 12.72
CA GLY A 29 21.68 42.58 11.68
C GLY A 29 21.27 43.97 12.14
N THR A 30 21.91 44.99 11.59
CA THR A 30 21.47 46.39 11.78
C THR A 30 20.12 46.64 11.11
N PRO A 31 19.35 47.67 11.51
CA PRO A 31 18.04 47.96 10.91
C PRO A 31 18.07 48.13 9.38
N LYS A 32 19.15 48.69 8.83
CA LYS A 32 19.35 48.83 7.37
C LYS A 32 19.57 47.48 6.70
N GLN A 33 20.53 46.69 7.21
CA GLN A 33 20.80 45.34 6.67
C GLN A 33 19.55 44.45 6.70
N CYS A 34 18.74 44.56 7.75
CA CYS A 34 17.49 43.81 7.87
C CYS A 34 16.37 44.26 6.93
N ALA A 35 16.34 45.54 6.56
CA ALA A 35 15.40 46.04 5.56
C ALA A 35 15.76 45.52 4.18
N ASP A 36 17.06 45.54 3.84
CA ASP A 36 17.58 45.19 2.51
C ASP A 36 17.64 43.67 2.28
N ALA A 37 17.80 42.86 3.33
CA ALA A 37 17.91 41.41 3.20
C ALA A 37 16.60 40.72 2.80
N GLU A 38 16.67 39.73 1.92
CA GLU A 38 15.55 38.85 1.57
C GLU A 38 15.37 37.72 2.59
N PHE A 39 14.22 37.04 2.57
CA PHE A 39 14.00 35.85 3.40
C PHE A 39 14.81 34.66 2.89
N ALA A 40 15.18 33.76 3.80
CA ALA A 40 15.70 32.46 3.41
C ALA A 40 14.63 31.69 2.60
N PRO A 41 15.01 30.91 1.56
CA PRO A 41 14.08 30.10 0.79
C PRO A 41 13.35 29.10 1.71
N GLY A 42 12.09 28.80 1.39
CA GLY A 42 11.30 27.78 2.12
C GLY A 42 10.90 28.14 3.56
N ILE A 43 11.25 29.33 4.08
CA ILE A 43 11.06 29.66 5.50
C ILE A 43 9.61 29.71 5.98
N ASN A 44 8.66 29.79 5.04
CA ASN A 44 7.22 29.74 5.26
C ASN A 44 6.62 28.33 5.08
N LEU A 45 7.44 27.29 4.83
CA LEU A 45 6.98 25.91 4.76
C LEU A 45 6.58 25.37 6.14
N ALA A 46 7.16 25.92 7.22
CA ALA A 46 6.67 25.71 8.58
C ALA A 46 5.52 26.67 8.94
N GLY A 47 4.73 26.29 9.95
CA GLY A 47 3.64 27.13 10.45
C GLY A 47 2.36 27.14 9.61
N GLU A 48 2.37 26.46 8.47
CA GLU A 48 1.17 26.07 7.73
C GLU A 48 0.42 24.96 8.48
N GLY A 49 -0.91 25.00 8.38
CA GLY A 49 -1.80 23.95 8.82
C GLY A 49 -1.64 22.66 8.02
N PHE A 50 -1.83 21.52 8.67
CA PHE A 50 -1.64 20.19 8.09
C PHE A 50 -2.79 19.25 8.48
N ASP A 51 -3.39 18.55 7.52
CA ASP A 51 -4.35 17.49 7.78
C ASP A 51 -3.68 16.12 7.68
N ILE A 52 -3.41 15.50 8.85
CA ILE A 52 -2.80 14.17 8.95
C ILE A 52 -3.58 13.06 8.23
N THR A 53 -4.90 13.18 8.13
CA THR A 53 -5.75 12.15 7.51
C THR A 53 -5.64 12.18 5.99
N LYS A 54 -5.36 13.36 5.43
CA LYS A 54 -5.16 13.60 3.99
C LYS A 54 -3.68 13.62 3.60
N MET A 55 -2.77 13.73 4.57
CA MET A 55 -1.34 13.97 4.38
C MET A 55 -1.09 15.22 3.51
N GLU A 56 -1.84 16.28 3.78
CA GLU A 56 -1.92 17.48 2.94
C GLU A 56 -1.74 18.75 3.78
N ARG A 57 -0.95 19.71 3.24
CA ARG A 57 -0.88 21.07 3.79
C ARG A 57 -2.09 21.88 3.36
N LYS A 58 -2.62 22.73 4.24
CA LYS A 58 -3.93 23.35 4.08
C LYS A 58 -3.95 24.66 3.31
N GLY A 59 -2.79 25.22 2.98
CA GLY A 59 -2.59 26.58 2.49
C GLY A 59 -2.80 27.66 3.55
N ALA A 60 -3.45 27.34 4.67
CA ALA A 60 -3.76 28.28 5.74
C ALA A 60 -2.68 28.27 6.83
N PHE A 61 -2.13 29.45 7.11
CA PHE A 61 -1.12 29.63 8.15
C PHE A 61 -1.76 29.74 9.54
N VAL A 62 -1.26 28.95 10.49
CA VAL A 62 -1.62 29.06 11.90
C VAL A 62 -0.60 29.86 12.69
N LEU A 63 0.64 29.92 12.19
CA LEU A 63 1.71 30.77 12.73
C LEU A 63 1.94 31.98 11.84
N ASN A 64 2.35 33.08 12.46
CA ASN A 64 2.77 34.26 11.74
C ASN A 64 4.26 34.14 11.38
N MET A 65 4.50 33.80 10.10
CA MET A 65 5.84 33.65 9.54
C MET A 65 6.40 34.95 8.93
N ASN A 66 5.63 36.05 8.97
CA ASN A 66 6.01 37.32 8.34
C ASN A 66 6.69 38.29 9.32
N VAL A 67 6.67 38.00 10.62
CA VAL A 67 7.27 38.86 11.64
C VAL A 67 8.74 38.50 11.81
N TRP A 68 9.62 39.35 11.28
CA TRP A 68 11.08 39.22 11.36
C TRP A 68 11.73 40.32 12.22
N LYS A 69 11.06 41.46 12.37
CA LYS A 69 11.61 42.68 13.00
C LYS A 69 11.42 42.65 14.52
N ARG A 70 12.50 42.92 15.26
CA ARG A 70 12.51 43.12 16.72
C ARG A 70 12.09 44.54 17.12
N LYS A 71 11.94 44.81 18.41
CA LYS A 71 11.47 46.12 18.92
C LYS A 71 12.44 47.26 18.59
N ASP A 72 13.74 46.98 18.64
CA ASP A 72 14.88 47.83 18.26
C ASP A 72 15.10 47.91 16.73
N LYS A 73 14.19 47.32 15.94
CA LYS A 73 14.26 47.24 14.47
C LYS A 73 15.38 46.34 13.93
N THR A 74 16.09 45.59 14.77
CA THR A 74 17.07 44.59 14.33
C THR A 74 16.37 43.28 13.92
N CYS A 75 17.12 42.34 13.36
CA CYS A 75 16.66 41.02 12.94
C CYS A 75 17.81 40.00 12.98
N MET A 76 17.47 38.72 12.81
CA MET A 76 18.45 37.67 12.62
C MET A 76 18.78 37.53 11.14
N LEU A 77 20.06 37.65 10.79
CA LEU A 77 20.59 37.43 9.44
C LEU A 77 21.49 36.20 9.43
N CYS A 78 21.23 35.27 8.51
CA CYS A 78 22.05 34.08 8.32
C CYS A 78 22.68 34.10 6.93
N THR A 79 23.96 33.75 6.86
CA THR A 79 24.68 33.57 5.60
C THR A 79 24.25 32.27 4.94
N ASN A 80 23.81 32.31 3.68
CA ASN A 80 23.43 31.12 2.92
C ASN A 80 24.57 30.66 1.98
N PRO A 81 25.30 29.57 2.31
CA PRO A 81 26.41 29.10 1.49
C PRO A 81 25.98 28.56 0.11
N TYR A 82 24.70 28.24 -0.08
CA TYR A 82 24.18 27.74 -1.36
C TYR A 82 23.69 28.83 -2.31
N LEU A 83 23.68 30.08 -1.85
CA LEU A 83 23.29 31.26 -2.64
C LEU A 83 24.38 32.33 -2.51
N GLU A 84 25.61 32.00 -2.90
CA GLU A 84 26.73 32.96 -2.95
C GLU A 84 27.01 33.67 -1.60
N ASN A 85 26.71 33.02 -0.48
CA ASN A 85 26.87 33.58 0.87
C ASN A 85 26.08 34.88 1.12
N ILE A 86 24.96 35.09 0.41
CA ILE A 86 24.06 36.21 0.72
C ILE A 86 23.53 36.10 2.14
N LYS A 87 23.35 37.26 2.80
CA LYS A 87 22.73 37.34 4.13
C LYS A 87 21.22 37.39 3.98
N GLN A 88 20.54 36.39 4.52
CA GLN A 88 19.08 36.28 4.46
C GLN A 88 18.48 36.43 5.85
N LYS A 89 17.34 37.13 5.93
CA LYS A 89 16.63 37.34 7.20
C LYS A 89 15.70 36.18 7.52
N LEU A 90 15.56 35.91 8.81
CA LEU A 90 14.67 34.87 9.32
C LEU A 90 13.48 35.47 10.08
N PRO A 91 12.28 34.87 10.00
CA PRO A 91 11.19 35.19 10.91
C PRO A 91 11.59 34.95 12.37
N LEU A 92 11.06 35.74 13.31
CA LEU A 92 11.30 35.55 14.76
C LEU A 92 10.80 34.19 15.26
N THR A 93 9.83 33.61 14.55
CA THR A 93 9.25 32.29 14.84
C THR A 93 10.21 31.16 14.45
N VAL A 94 11.21 31.41 13.60
CA VAL A 94 12.17 30.40 13.14
C VAL A 94 13.44 30.43 13.99
N VAL A 95 13.89 29.25 14.38
CA VAL A 95 15.12 29.05 15.16
C VAL A 95 15.88 27.84 14.63
N ASP A 96 17.18 27.79 14.92
CA ASP A 96 18.09 26.72 14.49
C ASP A 96 18.06 26.45 12.99
N TRP A 97 17.92 27.50 12.17
CA TRP A 97 18.06 27.38 10.72
C TRP A 97 19.47 26.91 10.39
N ARG A 98 19.58 25.91 9.52
CA ARG A 98 20.82 25.26 9.11
C ARG A 98 20.84 25.02 7.61
N ALA A 99 21.87 25.49 6.93
CA ALA A 99 22.25 25.12 5.58
C ALA A 99 23.13 23.87 5.66
N LYS A 100 22.54 22.71 5.35
CA LYS A 100 23.20 21.41 5.40
C LYS A 100 22.83 20.60 4.17
N GLN A 101 23.82 20.28 3.36
CA GLN A 101 23.67 19.43 2.20
C GLN A 101 23.87 17.96 2.60
N SER A 102 22.84 17.13 2.43
CA SER A 102 22.92 15.68 2.65
C SER A 102 22.13 14.94 1.59
N CYS A 103 22.81 14.49 0.54
CA CYS A 103 22.15 13.96 -0.66
C CYS A 103 22.48 12.50 -0.89
N SER A 104 21.45 11.68 -1.12
CA SER A 104 21.60 10.31 -1.57
C SER A 104 21.39 10.27 -3.08
N ALA A 105 22.44 9.93 -3.83
CA ALA A 105 22.33 9.62 -5.26
C ALA A 105 21.72 8.23 -5.52
N LYS A 106 21.34 7.48 -4.48
CA LYS A 106 20.76 6.14 -4.59
C LYS A 106 19.23 6.21 -4.57
N VAL A 107 18.59 5.51 -5.51
CA VAL A 107 17.14 5.29 -5.51
C VAL A 107 16.80 4.22 -4.48
N SER A 108 16.03 4.59 -3.46
CA SER A 108 15.49 3.67 -2.46
C SER A 108 14.17 3.08 -2.97
N THR A 109 14.12 1.77 -3.18
CA THR A 109 12.91 1.08 -3.62
C THR A 109 12.32 0.25 -2.49
N LYS A 110 11.01 0.34 -2.25
CA LYS A 110 10.27 -0.54 -1.33
C LYS A 110 9.08 -1.19 -2.05
N LEU A 111 8.82 -2.44 -1.70
CA LEU A 111 7.65 -3.19 -2.16
C LEU A 111 6.61 -3.26 -1.04
N HIS A 112 5.38 -2.88 -1.35
CA HIS A 112 4.23 -2.91 -0.47
C HIS A 112 3.24 -3.97 -0.97
N LYS A 113 2.99 -4.99 -0.16
CA LYS A 113 2.07 -6.10 -0.49
C LYS A 113 0.59 -5.75 -0.29
N SER A 114 0.30 -4.54 0.21
CA SER A 114 -1.05 -4.08 0.50
C SER A 114 -1.16 -2.56 0.36
N SER A 115 -2.37 -2.06 0.04
CA SER A 115 -2.65 -0.61 0.07
C SER A 115 -2.44 -0.02 1.46
N GLU A 116 -2.72 -0.81 2.51
CA GLU A 116 -2.54 -0.39 3.90
C GLU A 116 -1.06 -0.16 4.24
N SER A 117 -0.18 -1.04 3.77
CA SER A 117 1.27 -0.90 3.92
C SER A 117 1.78 0.33 3.17
N LEU A 118 1.30 0.56 1.94
CA LEU A 118 1.69 1.73 1.15
C LEU A 118 1.27 3.02 1.84
N VAL A 119 0.01 3.15 2.24
CA VAL A 119 -0.51 4.33 2.93
C VAL A 119 0.19 4.56 4.27
N SER A 120 0.41 3.51 5.06
CA SER A 120 1.18 3.62 6.31
C SER A 120 2.62 4.07 6.06
N SER A 121 3.22 3.70 4.93
CA SER A 121 4.58 4.15 4.60
C SER A 121 4.65 5.65 4.28
N SER A 122 3.56 6.27 3.81
CA SER A 122 3.53 7.71 3.52
C SER A 122 3.77 8.58 4.77
N THR A 123 3.49 8.04 5.96
CA THR A 123 3.73 8.75 7.22
C THR A 123 5.19 8.76 7.63
N SER A 124 6.09 8.09 6.90
CA SER A 124 7.53 8.09 7.22
C SER A 124 8.18 9.47 7.10
N SER A 125 7.53 10.41 6.40
CA SER A 125 7.94 11.82 6.39
C SER A 125 7.68 12.54 7.71
N VAL A 126 6.82 12.01 8.60
CA VAL A 126 6.55 12.60 9.92
C VAL A 126 7.56 12.05 10.93
N GLU A 127 8.48 12.88 11.39
CA GLU A 127 9.63 12.46 12.24
C GLU A 127 9.26 12.22 13.71
N ASN A 128 8.14 12.74 14.18
CA ASN A 128 7.72 12.67 15.58
C ASN A 128 6.44 11.86 15.77
N ASN A 129 6.10 11.56 17.04
CA ASN A 129 4.82 10.96 17.37
C ASN A 129 3.71 12.02 17.33
N TRP A 130 3.12 12.22 16.16
CA TRP A 130 2.02 13.16 15.95
C TRP A 130 0.77 12.84 16.78
N LYS A 131 0.62 11.62 17.31
CA LYS A 131 -0.52 11.21 18.15
C LYS A 131 -0.40 11.70 19.60
N THR A 132 0.73 12.30 19.97
CA THR A 132 0.96 12.78 21.34
C THR A 132 -0.18 13.72 21.76
N ASP A 133 -0.67 13.55 22.99
CA ASP A 133 -1.82 14.28 23.52
C ASP A 133 -3.12 14.15 22.71
N LEU A 134 -3.22 13.24 21.75
CA LEU A 134 -4.47 12.91 21.06
C LEU A 134 -4.92 11.53 21.54
N GLU A 135 -6.07 11.46 22.22
CA GLU A 135 -6.69 10.23 22.72
C GLU A 135 -7.26 9.37 21.58
N VAL A 136 -6.39 8.95 20.65
CA VAL A 136 -6.75 8.25 19.39
C VAL A 136 -6.26 6.80 19.34
N GLU A 137 -5.67 6.30 20.43
CA GLU A 137 -5.21 4.92 20.51
C GLU A 137 -6.37 3.95 20.73
N ILE A 138 -6.35 2.84 20.00
CA ILE A 138 -7.38 1.80 20.07
C ILE A 138 -6.74 0.50 20.54
N ASN A 139 -7.08 0.09 21.76
CA ASN A 139 -6.64 -1.15 22.36
C ASN A 139 -7.72 -2.22 22.16
N ASP A 140 -7.88 -2.69 20.92
CA ASP A 140 -8.77 -3.81 20.59
C ASP A 140 -7.96 -4.90 19.88
N LYS A 141 -8.01 -6.13 20.42
CA LYS A 141 -7.22 -7.28 19.95
C LYS A 141 -7.70 -7.84 18.61
N SER A 142 -8.88 -7.41 18.13
CA SER A 142 -9.52 -7.98 16.94
C SER A 142 -9.06 -7.37 15.60
N GLY A 143 -8.26 -6.30 15.62
CA GLY A 143 -7.78 -5.66 14.41
C GLY A 143 -6.80 -4.51 14.69
N SER A 144 -6.41 -3.79 13.64
CA SER A 144 -5.52 -2.63 13.76
C SER A 144 -6.14 -1.40 13.13
N VAL A 145 -5.80 -0.21 13.63
CA VAL A 145 -6.36 1.04 13.12
C VAL A 145 -5.32 1.85 12.35
N MET A 146 -5.76 2.36 11.21
CA MET A 146 -5.04 3.34 10.41
C MET A 146 -5.72 4.69 10.58
N LEU A 147 -4.94 5.73 10.85
CA LEU A 147 -5.46 7.09 11.11
C LEU A 147 -4.88 8.15 10.17
N ALA A 148 -3.59 8.04 9.89
CA ALA A 148 -2.89 8.98 9.02
C ALA A 148 -2.96 8.52 7.55
N GLY A 149 -3.14 9.47 6.64
CA GLY A 149 -3.18 9.25 5.20
C GLY A 149 -4.36 8.44 4.67
N THR A 150 -5.31 8.04 5.51
CA THR A 150 -6.47 7.21 5.12
C THR A 150 -7.39 7.87 4.11
N ASN A 151 -7.39 9.20 4.03
CA ASN A 151 -8.19 10.03 3.12
C ASN A 151 -7.29 10.78 2.11
N SER A 152 -6.04 10.34 1.95
CA SER A 152 -5.12 10.93 0.97
C SER A 152 -5.46 10.47 -0.46
N LYS A 153 -5.01 11.23 -1.46
CA LYS A 153 -5.09 10.82 -2.88
C LYS A 153 -4.41 9.47 -3.13
N LEU A 154 -3.31 9.19 -2.41
CA LEU A 154 -2.61 7.91 -2.46
C LEU A 154 -3.48 6.76 -1.94
N ALA A 155 -4.22 6.98 -0.85
CA ALA A 155 -5.17 6.00 -0.32
C ALA A 155 -6.32 5.77 -1.29
N GLU A 156 -6.95 6.83 -1.81
CA GLU A 156 -8.01 6.73 -2.81
C GLU A 156 -7.60 5.89 -4.01
N TYR A 157 -6.46 6.21 -4.62
CA TYR A 157 -5.92 5.47 -5.76
C TYR A 157 -5.61 4.01 -5.43
N SER A 158 -4.82 3.76 -4.37
CA SER A 158 -4.33 2.41 -4.08
C SER A 158 -5.44 1.50 -3.56
N MET A 159 -6.31 2.00 -2.69
CA MET A 159 -7.37 1.22 -2.09
C MET A 159 -8.45 0.85 -3.11
N GLU A 160 -8.81 1.76 -4.04
CA GLU A 160 -9.77 1.45 -5.11
C GLU A 160 -9.24 0.37 -6.06
N LYS A 161 -7.96 0.41 -6.44
CA LYS A 161 -7.33 -0.64 -7.24
C LYS A 161 -7.43 -2.02 -6.58
N THR A 162 -7.22 -2.10 -5.27
CA THR A 162 -7.28 -3.39 -4.56
C THR A 162 -8.69 -4.01 -4.50
N LYS A 163 -9.75 -3.25 -4.78
CA LYS A 163 -11.12 -3.79 -4.86
C LYS A 163 -11.37 -4.57 -6.14
N SER A 164 -10.78 -4.16 -7.26
CA SER A 164 -10.95 -4.85 -8.54
C SER A 164 -10.06 -6.08 -8.65
N ASP A 165 -8.88 -6.05 -8.01
CA ASP A 165 -7.93 -7.16 -8.09
C ASP A 165 -6.88 -7.16 -6.98
N LYS A 166 -6.03 -8.19 -6.94
CA LYS A 166 -4.87 -8.24 -6.03
C LYS A 166 -3.75 -7.38 -6.61
N PHE A 167 -3.34 -6.35 -5.87
CA PHE A 167 -2.26 -5.46 -6.26
C PHE A 167 -1.16 -5.42 -5.20
N SER A 168 0.08 -5.36 -5.68
CA SER A 168 1.24 -4.92 -4.92
C SER A 168 1.69 -3.57 -5.47
N PHE A 169 2.26 -2.74 -4.63
CA PHE A 169 2.70 -1.39 -5.00
C PHE A 169 4.20 -1.27 -4.76
N THR A 170 4.91 -0.68 -5.72
CA THR A 170 6.32 -0.32 -5.55
C THR A 170 6.46 1.17 -5.32
N SER A 171 7.44 1.52 -4.52
CA SER A 171 7.67 2.88 -4.07
C SER A 171 9.15 3.22 -4.18
N GLN A 172 9.52 4.35 -4.80
CA GLN A 172 10.88 4.64 -5.27
C GLN A 172 11.34 6.08 -4.98
N SER A 173 12.42 6.29 -4.20
CA SER A 173 12.83 7.61 -3.69
C SER A 173 14.24 8.00 -3.94
N VAL A 174 14.36 9.30 -4.18
CA VAL A 174 15.57 10.06 -4.01
C VAL A 174 15.26 11.15 -3.00
N SER A 175 16.20 11.39 -2.09
CA SER A 175 16.13 12.46 -1.10
C SER A 175 17.49 13.12 -1.00
N CYS A 176 17.45 14.44 -0.91
CA CYS A 176 18.63 15.26 -0.65
C CYS A 176 18.17 16.30 0.36
N GLU A 177 18.91 16.68 1.38
CA GLU A 177 18.53 17.72 2.35
C GLU A 177 19.39 18.95 2.06
N TYR A 178 18.82 20.16 2.06
CA TYR A 178 19.60 21.42 1.93
C TYR A 178 19.44 22.33 3.13
N TYR A 179 18.23 22.44 3.66
CA TYR A 179 17.97 23.28 4.82
C TYR A 179 17.26 22.50 5.91
N SER A 180 17.50 22.88 7.16
CA SER A 180 16.69 22.40 8.28
C SER A 180 16.47 23.51 9.28
N TYR A 181 15.30 23.56 9.88
CA TYR A 181 14.99 24.51 10.94
C TYR A 181 13.82 24.01 11.77
N ARG A 182 13.59 24.69 12.89
CA ARG A 182 12.39 24.48 13.70
C ARG A 182 11.70 25.79 14.04
N VAL A 183 10.49 25.63 14.51
CA VAL A 183 9.65 26.70 15.04
C VAL A 183 9.98 26.88 16.53
N SER A 184 9.96 28.14 16.99
CA SER A 184 10.08 28.49 18.40
C SER A 184 8.94 27.88 19.24
N ASN A 185 9.22 27.55 20.50
CA ASN A 185 8.22 27.01 21.43
C ASN A 185 7.14 28.05 21.84
N THR A 186 7.38 29.34 21.55
CA THR A 186 6.44 30.45 21.82
C THR A 186 6.13 31.23 20.52
N PRO A 187 5.57 30.57 19.50
CA PRO A 187 5.38 31.19 18.20
C PRO A 187 4.25 32.22 18.25
N LYS A 188 4.34 33.27 17.43
CA LYS A 188 3.23 34.21 17.26
C LYS A 188 2.18 33.58 16.36
N LEU A 189 0.93 33.52 16.82
CA LEU A 189 -0.18 32.98 16.02
C LEU A 189 -0.58 33.94 14.89
N HIS A 190 -1.02 33.37 13.77
CA HIS A 190 -1.63 34.11 12.69
C HIS A 190 -2.97 34.73 13.14
N THR A 191 -3.30 35.92 12.64
CA THR A 191 -4.49 36.68 13.07
C THR A 191 -5.79 35.94 12.78
N GLU A 192 -5.90 35.35 11.59
CA GLU A 192 -7.07 34.59 11.16
C GLU A 192 -7.29 33.34 12.00
N PHE A 193 -6.24 32.57 12.28
CA PHE A 193 -6.34 31.40 13.15
C PHE A 193 -6.79 31.80 14.57
N ARG A 194 -6.18 32.84 15.13
CA ARG A 194 -6.56 33.36 16.45
C ARG A 194 -8.01 33.82 16.49
N LYS A 195 -8.51 34.46 15.43
CA LYS A 195 -9.92 34.88 15.32
C LYS A 195 -10.83 33.66 15.22
N ALA A 196 -10.52 32.71 14.35
CA ALA A 196 -11.29 31.47 14.18
C ALA A 196 -11.42 30.69 15.49
N VAL A 197 -10.35 30.58 16.29
CA VAL A 197 -10.40 29.93 17.61
C VAL A 197 -11.27 30.71 18.59
N LYS A 198 -11.23 32.05 18.58
CA LYS A 198 -12.08 32.88 19.45
C LYS A 198 -13.57 32.75 19.11
N ASP A 199 -13.88 32.56 17.84
CA ASP A 199 -15.26 32.43 17.34
C ASP A 199 -15.84 31.02 17.57
N LEU A 200 -15.04 30.06 18.05
CA LEU A 200 -15.52 28.73 18.39
C LEU A 200 -16.46 28.75 19.62
N PRO A 201 -17.44 27.84 19.66
CA PRO A 201 -18.26 27.62 20.85
C PRO A 201 -17.42 27.33 22.11
N LYS A 202 -17.94 27.76 23.27
CA LYS A 202 -17.23 27.65 24.56
C LYS A 202 -17.00 26.20 25.02
N TYR A 203 -17.77 25.25 24.50
CA TYR A 203 -17.66 23.83 24.77
C TYR A 203 -17.85 23.02 23.48
N TYR A 204 -17.25 21.84 23.44
CA TYR A 204 -17.42 20.90 22.33
C TYR A 204 -18.55 19.93 22.62
N ALA A 205 -19.59 19.93 21.79
CA ALA A 205 -20.78 19.08 21.91
C ALA A 205 -21.33 18.71 20.52
N PRO A 206 -22.18 17.69 20.39
CA PRO A 206 -22.70 17.21 19.11
C PRO A 206 -23.27 18.31 18.21
N GLU A 207 -24.07 19.22 18.75
CA GLU A 207 -24.70 20.35 18.05
C GLU A 207 -23.69 21.38 17.50
N PHE A 208 -22.48 21.41 18.07
CA PHE A 208 -21.41 22.32 17.66
C PHE A 208 -20.31 21.63 16.85
N LYS A 209 -20.40 20.31 16.65
CA LYS A 209 -19.38 19.50 15.98
C LYS A 209 -18.91 20.12 14.67
N GLN A 210 -19.84 20.54 13.82
CA GLN A 210 -19.54 21.10 12.50
C GLN A 210 -18.78 22.43 12.56
N ARG A 211 -18.95 23.23 13.62
CA ARG A 211 -18.18 24.49 13.76
C ARG A 211 -16.71 24.22 14.04
N PHE A 212 -16.41 23.22 14.87
CA PHE A 212 -15.04 22.77 15.12
C PHE A 212 -14.44 22.10 13.88
N TYR A 213 -15.22 21.27 13.18
CA TYR A 213 -14.75 20.60 11.96
C TYR A 213 -14.44 21.60 10.86
N LYS A 214 -15.23 22.67 10.72
CA LYS A 214 -14.92 23.77 9.80
C LYS A 214 -13.56 24.43 10.10
N LEU A 215 -13.19 24.59 11.37
CA LEU A 215 -11.86 25.09 11.74
C LEU A 215 -10.77 24.09 11.31
N ILE A 216 -10.99 22.80 11.53
CA ILE A 216 -10.06 21.73 11.14
C ILE A 216 -9.95 21.62 9.61
N ASP A 217 -11.04 21.76 8.88
CA ASP A 217 -11.05 21.75 7.41
C ASP A 217 -10.31 22.94 6.81
N ASN A 218 -10.27 24.08 7.51
CA ASN A 218 -9.54 25.27 7.08
C ASN A 218 -8.06 25.23 7.47
N PHE A 219 -7.75 24.88 8.72
CA PHE A 219 -6.40 25.00 9.30
C PHE A 219 -5.70 23.65 9.55
N GLY A 220 -6.37 22.54 9.33
CA GLY A 220 -5.83 21.19 9.52
C GLY A 220 -6.05 20.65 10.92
N THR A 221 -5.46 19.49 11.19
CA THR A 221 -5.43 18.85 12.51
C THR A 221 -4.16 19.19 13.28
N HIS A 222 -3.09 19.46 12.54
CA HIS A 222 -1.74 19.71 13.03
C HIS A 222 -1.15 20.95 12.35
N TYR A 223 0.03 21.35 12.78
CA TYR A 223 0.87 22.31 12.10
C TYR A 223 2.32 21.86 12.11
N ILE A 224 3.08 22.33 11.14
CA ILE A 224 4.46 21.92 10.93
C ILE A 224 5.39 22.69 11.90
N THR A 225 6.13 21.97 12.74
CA THR A 225 7.01 22.52 13.79
C THR A 225 8.50 22.39 13.50
N LYS A 226 8.89 21.40 12.71
CA LYS A 226 10.26 21.20 12.27
C LYS A 226 10.22 20.81 10.81
N VAL A 227 11.17 21.33 10.05
CA VAL A 227 11.26 21.09 8.61
C VAL A 227 12.68 20.67 8.29
N LYS A 228 12.80 19.59 7.51
CA LYS A 228 13.98 19.34 6.69
C LYS A 228 13.56 19.54 5.24
N GLU A 229 14.16 20.54 4.64
CA GLU A 229 13.82 21.00 3.30
C GLU A 229 14.67 20.31 2.25
N ASN A 230 13.96 19.77 1.27
CA ASN A 230 14.24 19.57 -0.16
C ASN A 230 13.19 18.53 -0.69
N ILE A 231 13.43 17.77 -1.76
CA ILE A 231 12.40 17.01 -2.46
C ILE A 231 12.52 15.50 -2.20
N PRO A 232 11.44 14.80 -1.83
CA PRO A 232 11.30 13.37 -2.03
C PRO A 232 10.74 13.12 -3.45
N LEU A 233 11.55 12.54 -4.33
CA LEU A 233 10.99 11.80 -5.47
C LEU A 233 10.26 10.59 -4.84
N PHE A 234 8.93 10.39 -4.98
CA PHE A 234 8.30 9.10 -4.62
C PHE A 234 6.97 8.82 -5.34
N CYS A 235 6.93 7.63 -5.94
CA CYS A 235 5.80 6.75 -6.35
C CYS A 235 4.85 7.22 -7.43
N ARG A 236 4.35 6.25 -8.20
CA ARG A 236 3.39 6.43 -9.30
C ARG A 236 1.99 6.86 -8.79
N PHE A 237 1.96 8.11 -8.37
CA PHE A 237 0.96 9.16 -8.33
C PHE A 237 1.87 10.41 -8.38
N THR A 238 2.13 10.96 -9.58
CA THR A 238 3.17 11.98 -9.75
C THR A 238 2.82 13.25 -8.96
N ASP A 239 3.43 13.43 -7.79
CA ASP A 239 3.38 14.66 -6.99
C ASP A 239 4.79 15.23 -6.94
N ILE A 240 5.09 16.17 -7.86
CA ILE A 240 6.38 16.87 -7.89
C ILE A 240 6.31 17.99 -6.85
N LYS A 241 7.11 17.88 -5.79
CA LYS A 241 7.19 18.87 -4.71
C LYS A 241 8.52 19.61 -4.79
N GLY A 242 8.52 20.88 -5.17
CA GLY A 242 9.72 21.73 -5.32
C GLY A 242 10.44 21.60 -6.68
N GLY A 243 11.39 22.53 -6.95
CA GLY A 243 12.15 22.60 -8.22
C GLY A 243 11.33 23.09 -9.42
N HIS A 244 12.00 23.41 -10.53
CA HIS A 244 11.35 23.71 -11.82
C HIS A 244 11.76 22.65 -12.86
N THR A 245 10.79 22.05 -13.54
CA THR A 245 11.04 21.06 -14.59
C THR A 245 9.87 21.01 -15.57
N THR A 246 10.18 20.79 -16.85
CA THR A 246 9.21 20.52 -17.92
C THR A 246 8.92 19.02 -18.10
N ASP A 247 9.69 18.14 -17.44
CA ASP A 247 9.59 16.70 -17.55
C ASP A 247 8.82 16.08 -16.37
N THR A 248 7.77 15.33 -16.69
CA THR A 248 6.84 14.76 -15.70
C THR A 248 7.33 13.46 -15.04
N ASP A 249 8.49 12.93 -15.44
CA ASP A 249 8.97 11.60 -15.01
C ASP A 249 10.50 11.53 -14.78
N LEU A 250 11.02 12.43 -13.94
CA LEU A 250 12.45 12.58 -13.59
C LEU A 250 13.15 11.29 -13.12
N LEU A 251 12.42 10.35 -12.53
CA LEU A 251 12.96 9.10 -11.96
C LEU A 251 13.26 8.05 -13.03
N PHE A 252 12.53 8.05 -14.14
CA PHE A 252 12.76 7.15 -15.28
C PHE A 252 13.41 7.86 -16.48
N SER A 253 13.69 9.16 -16.33
CA SER A 253 14.55 9.91 -17.25
C SER A 253 15.99 10.04 -16.77
N ALA A 254 16.39 9.56 -15.58
CA ALA A 254 17.81 9.51 -15.20
C ALA A 254 18.65 8.67 -16.18
N ASP A 255 18.06 7.61 -16.76
CA ASP A 255 18.69 6.80 -17.81
C ASP A 255 18.47 7.37 -19.23
N LYS A 256 17.50 8.29 -19.42
CA LYS A 256 17.19 8.91 -20.74
C LYS A 256 17.83 10.29 -20.93
N ASN A 257 18.06 11.03 -19.83
CA ASN A 257 18.57 12.38 -19.78
C ASN A 257 19.14 12.72 -18.37
N PRO A 258 20.37 12.27 -18.04
CA PRO A 258 21.06 12.63 -16.79
C PRO A 258 21.20 14.14 -16.57
N ALA A 259 21.21 14.94 -17.64
CA ALA A 259 21.31 16.40 -17.55
C ALA A 259 20.05 17.03 -16.95
N ALA A 260 18.86 16.47 -17.18
CA ALA A 260 17.61 16.95 -16.58
C ALA A 260 17.62 16.81 -15.04
N TYR A 261 18.20 15.72 -14.53
CA TYR A 261 18.37 15.54 -13.08
C TYR A 261 19.37 16.55 -12.50
N LYS A 262 20.46 16.84 -13.22
CA LYS A 262 21.44 17.85 -12.80
C LYS A 262 20.86 19.27 -12.82
N GLU A 263 20.16 19.64 -13.88
CA GLU A 263 19.47 20.94 -14.01
C GLU A 263 18.43 21.11 -12.89
N TRP A 264 17.65 20.07 -12.61
CA TRP A 264 16.72 20.05 -11.49
C TRP A 264 17.44 20.25 -10.14
N LEU A 265 18.54 19.54 -9.89
CA LEU A 265 19.35 19.68 -8.66
C LEU A 265 19.88 21.11 -8.46
N GLU A 266 20.25 21.81 -9.53
CA GLU A 266 20.76 23.18 -9.48
C GLU A 266 19.68 24.21 -9.09
N THR A 267 18.39 23.91 -9.31
CA THR A 267 17.28 24.79 -8.89
C THR A 267 16.92 24.69 -7.39
N LEU A 268 17.39 23.65 -6.71
CA LEU A 268 16.93 23.29 -5.35
C LEU A 268 17.24 24.34 -4.28
N PRO A 269 18.44 24.95 -4.23
CA PRO A 269 18.73 25.95 -3.21
C PRO A 269 17.79 27.16 -3.24
N LYS A 270 17.23 27.50 -4.42
CA LYS A 270 16.31 28.63 -4.63
C LYS A 270 14.85 28.25 -4.42
N ASN A 271 14.46 27.00 -4.71
CA ASN A 271 13.07 26.53 -4.66
C ASN A 271 12.90 25.24 -3.83
N PRO A 272 13.21 25.26 -2.52
CA PRO A 272 13.06 24.07 -1.67
C PRO A 272 11.58 23.74 -1.39
N ASP A 273 11.31 22.47 -1.08
CA ASP A 273 10.06 22.00 -0.45
C ASP A 273 10.37 21.06 0.73
N ILE A 274 9.37 20.43 1.37
CA ILE A 274 9.53 19.63 2.58
C ILE A 274 9.71 18.13 2.26
N ILE A 275 10.75 17.49 2.85
CA ILE A 275 10.95 16.02 2.81
C ILE A 275 10.35 15.35 4.03
N SER A 276 10.80 15.83 5.18
CA SER A 276 10.40 15.32 6.47
C SER A 276 10.16 16.48 7.42
N TYR A 277 9.22 16.25 8.32
CA TYR A 277 8.68 17.29 9.16
C TYR A 277 8.22 16.72 10.49
N SER A 278 8.13 17.57 11.49
CA SER A 278 7.44 17.26 12.75
C SER A 278 6.11 17.99 12.80
N LEU A 279 5.12 17.32 13.38
CA LEU A 279 3.75 17.81 13.49
C LEU A 279 3.35 17.91 14.95
N ASN A 280 2.84 19.07 15.36
CA ASN A 280 2.16 19.24 16.64
C ASN A 280 0.68 19.50 16.39
N SER A 281 -0.18 19.07 17.30
CA SER A 281 -1.61 19.26 17.15
C SER A 281 -1.99 20.73 17.32
N LEU A 282 -2.98 21.23 16.57
CA LEU A 282 -3.39 22.65 16.65
C LEU A 282 -3.79 23.09 18.06
N HIS A 283 -4.29 22.18 18.90
CA HIS A 283 -4.67 22.50 20.26
C HIS A 283 -3.46 22.91 21.13
N GLU A 284 -2.25 22.48 20.77
CA GLU A 284 -1.03 22.81 21.52
C GLU A 284 -0.66 24.29 21.43
N LEU A 285 -1.11 25.00 20.38
CA LEU A 285 -0.95 26.44 20.21
C LEU A 285 -1.74 27.27 21.22
N LEU A 286 -2.67 26.66 21.94
CA LEU A 286 -3.51 27.31 22.92
C LEU A 286 -2.94 27.15 24.34
N PRO A 287 -3.11 28.13 25.23
CA PRO A 287 -2.66 28.01 26.62
C PRO A 287 -3.21 26.76 27.31
N THR A 288 -2.40 26.11 28.15
CA THR A 288 -2.79 24.87 28.86
C THR A 288 -4.00 25.03 29.77
N THR A 289 -4.21 26.25 30.29
CA THR A 289 -5.36 26.61 31.14
C THR A 289 -6.64 26.92 30.35
N ALA A 290 -6.55 27.09 29.03
CA ALA A 290 -7.69 27.49 28.21
C ALA A 290 -8.66 26.32 27.98
N LYS A 291 -9.95 26.52 28.30
CA LYS A 291 -11.02 25.54 27.98
C LYS A 291 -11.07 25.20 26.49
N ALA A 292 -10.81 26.20 25.63
CA ALA A 292 -10.73 26.03 24.18
C ALA A 292 -9.69 24.97 23.76
N ARG A 293 -8.58 24.83 24.49
CA ARG A 293 -7.57 23.78 24.23
C ARG A 293 -8.17 22.39 24.35
N LYS A 294 -8.89 22.11 25.45
CA LYS A 294 -9.52 20.80 25.68
C LYS A 294 -10.59 20.49 24.63
N ASN A 295 -11.43 21.47 24.32
CA ASN A 295 -12.48 21.33 23.29
C ASN A 295 -11.88 21.03 21.91
N LEU A 296 -10.84 21.79 21.51
CA LEU A 296 -10.18 21.61 20.23
C LEU A 296 -9.44 20.26 20.17
N ARG A 297 -8.79 19.84 21.26
CA ARG A 297 -8.16 18.52 21.40
C ARG A 297 -9.17 17.39 21.12
N SER A 298 -10.31 17.39 21.81
CA SER A 298 -11.37 16.39 21.59
C SER A 298 -11.93 16.43 20.17
N ALA A 299 -12.15 17.62 19.60
CA ALA A 299 -12.64 17.76 18.23
C ALA A 299 -11.66 17.20 17.20
N ILE A 300 -10.35 17.46 17.38
CA ILE A 300 -9.30 16.92 16.51
C ILE A 300 -9.23 15.39 16.64
N SER A 301 -9.26 14.85 17.87
CA SER A 301 -9.30 13.40 18.08
C SER A 301 -10.49 12.76 17.38
N HIS A 302 -11.70 13.33 17.54
CA HIS A 302 -12.90 12.82 16.88
C HIS A 302 -12.79 12.89 15.36
N TYR A 303 -12.31 14.02 14.81
CA TYR A 303 -12.14 14.19 13.37
C TYR A 303 -11.20 13.12 12.78
N ILE A 304 -10.08 12.86 13.45
CA ILE A 304 -9.11 11.86 13.02
C ILE A 304 -9.70 10.44 13.11
N LEU A 305 -10.40 10.12 14.20
CA LEU A 305 -11.04 8.82 14.40
C LEU A 305 -12.15 8.55 13.36
N GLU A 306 -12.99 9.53 13.07
CA GLU A 306 -14.05 9.41 12.05
C GLU A 306 -13.51 9.18 10.65
N LYS A 307 -12.30 9.68 10.36
CA LYS A 307 -11.59 9.45 9.10
C LYS A 307 -10.67 8.23 9.15
N GLY A 308 -10.57 7.57 10.29
CA GLY A 308 -9.78 6.37 10.46
C GLY A 308 -10.36 5.18 9.72
N LEU A 309 -9.50 4.21 9.44
CA LEU A 309 -9.89 2.93 8.86
C LEU A 309 -9.57 1.80 9.84
N TRP A 310 -10.52 0.90 9.99
CA TRP A 310 -10.36 -0.35 10.68
C TRP A 310 -9.87 -1.42 9.70
N ARG A 311 -8.66 -1.92 9.95
CA ARG A 311 -8.05 -2.98 9.18
C ARG A 311 -8.43 -4.32 9.81
N ASN A 312 -9.37 -5.00 9.17
CA ASN A 312 -9.87 -6.30 9.60
C ASN A 312 -9.42 -7.38 8.63
N CYS A 313 -8.35 -8.07 9.04
CA CYS A 313 -7.79 -9.17 8.28
C CYS A 313 -8.07 -10.50 8.95
N SER A 314 -9.24 -10.68 9.57
CA SER A 314 -9.61 -11.96 10.19
C SER A 314 -10.10 -13.00 9.17
N ALA A 315 -10.48 -12.60 7.95
CA ALA A 315 -10.97 -13.51 6.92
C ALA A 315 -9.90 -14.51 6.45
N GLY A 316 -10.23 -15.79 6.31
CA GLY A 316 -9.30 -16.83 5.86
C GLY A 316 -8.73 -16.56 4.46
N CYS A 317 -7.55 -17.11 4.19
CA CYS A 317 -6.95 -17.09 2.86
C CYS A 317 -7.70 -18.06 1.94
N GLN A 318 -8.06 -17.62 0.73
CA GLN A 318 -8.60 -18.52 -0.30
C GLN A 318 -7.53 -19.48 -0.84
N ALA A 319 -6.28 -19.04 -0.87
CA ALA A 319 -5.11 -19.85 -1.21
C ALA A 319 -3.97 -19.47 -0.25
N GLY A 320 -3.25 -20.48 0.24
CA GLY A 320 -2.17 -20.31 1.21
C GLY A 320 -2.63 -20.02 2.64
N ILE A 321 -1.70 -19.55 3.46
CA ILE A 321 -1.90 -19.24 4.88
C ILE A 321 -1.33 -17.87 5.23
N LYS A 322 -1.79 -17.27 6.32
CA LYS A 322 -1.19 -16.04 6.86
C LYS A 322 0.04 -16.38 7.67
N SER A 323 1.20 -16.29 7.04
CA SER A 323 2.49 -16.54 7.70
C SER A 323 3.37 -15.30 7.80
N ASP A 324 2.92 -14.14 7.33
CA ASP A 324 3.68 -12.89 7.41
C ASP A 324 3.48 -12.21 8.77
N SER A 325 4.57 -12.05 9.53
CA SER A 325 4.55 -11.40 10.85
C SER A 325 4.46 -9.88 10.79
N ARG A 326 4.79 -9.26 9.64
CA ARG A 326 4.76 -7.81 9.43
C ARG A 326 3.41 -7.35 8.87
N ASP A 327 2.72 -8.22 8.14
CA ASP A 327 1.42 -7.93 7.54
C ASP A 327 0.46 -9.13 7.64
N SER A 328 -0.44 -9.10 8.63
CA SER A 328 -1.41 -10.17 8.89
C SER A 328 -2.47 -10.37 7.79
N CYS A 329 -2.52 -9.49 6.80
CA CYS A 329 -3.47 -9.57 5.68
C CYS A 329 -2.87 -10.30 4.47
N VAL A 330 -1.57 -10.57 4.48
CA VAL A 330 -0.88 -11.22 3.36
C VAL A 330 -0.98 -12.73 3.50
N CYS A 331 -1.55 -13.35 2.47
CA CYS A 331 -1.54 -14.80 2.29
C CYS A 331 -0.26 -15.22 1.59
N GLN A 332 0.42 -16.24 2.11
CA GLN A 332 1.58 -16.87 1.49
C GLN A 332 1.27 -18.34 1.21
N CYS A 333 1.64 -18.77 0.00
CA CYS A 333 1.47 -20.15 -0.43
C CYS A 333 2.79 -20.90 -0.23
N HIS A 334 2.69 -22.14 0.22
CA HIS A 334 3.83 -23.01 0.51
C HIS A 334 3.56 -24.38 -0.10
N ASN A 335 4.60 -24.99 -0.67
CA ASN A 335 4.59 -26.37 -1.18
C ASN A 335 3.52 -26.67 -2.25
N ASP A 336 3.10 -25.66 -3.03
CA ASP A 336 2.20 -25.84 -4.17
C ASP A 336 2.92 -25.45 -5.47
N PRO A 337 3.24 -26.41 -6.37
CA PRO A 337 3.94 -26.12 -7.62
C PRO A 337 3.11 -25.28 -8.61
N ALA A 338 1.80 -25.14 -8.42
CA ALA A 338 0.94 -24.33 -9.27
C ALA A 338 1.17 -22.84 -9.07
N VAL A 339 1.67 -22.43 -7.90
CA VAL A 339 1.75 -21.03 -7.47
C VAL A 339 3.10 -20.67 -6.86
N THR A 340 3.44 -19.39 -6.95
CA THR A 340 4.58 -18.79 -6.26
C THR A 340 4.25 -18.57 -4.78
N ARG A 341 5.26 -18.15 -4.00
CA ARG A 341 5.10 -17.82 -2.58
C ARG A 341 4.04 -16.75 -2.30
N ASP A 342 3.81 -15.83 -3.25
CA ASP A 342 2.76 -14.79 -3.15
C ASP A 342 1.40 -15.26 -3.69
N CYS A 343 1.22 -16.58 -3.87
CA CYS A 343 -0.02 -17.20 -4.36
C CYS A 343 -0.46 -16.74 -5.76
N CYS A 344 0.49 -16.36 -6.60
CA CYS A 344 0.28 -16.10 -8.03
C CYS A 344 0.63 -17.36 -8.83
N PRO A 345 0.02 -17.63 -9.99
CA PRO A 345 0.43 -18.74 -10.84
C PRO A 345 1.92 -18.74 -11.12
N ALA A 346 2.56 -19.91 -11.02
CA ALA A 346 3.98 -20.07 -11.40
C ALA A 346 4.19 -19.82 -12.90
N ARG A 347 3.22 -20.25 -13.72
CA ARG A 347 3.15 -20.01 -15.17
C ARG A 347 1.70 -20.11 -15.64
N LYS A 348 1.43 -19.69 -16.88
CA LYS A 348 0.15 -19.93 -17.56
C LYS A 348 -0.05 -21.44 -17.77
N GLY A 349 -1.30 -21.91 -17.80
CA GLY A 349 -1.61 -23.33 -18.03
C GLY A 349 -1.59 -24.21 -16.78
N MET A 350 -1.16 -23.70 -15.61
CA MET A 350 -1.14 -24.52 -14.40
C MET A 350 -2.55 -24.83 -13.90
N ALA A 351 -2.84 -26.12 -13.70
CA ALA A 351 -4.11 -26.61 -13.18
C ALA A 351 -3.95 -27.93 -12.42
N ARG A 352 -4.81 -28.21 -11.45
CA ARG A 352 -4.95 -29.56 -10.87
C ARG A 352 -5.88 -30.38 -11.74
N VAL A 353 -5.47 -31.58 -12.12
CA VAL A 353 -6.24 -32.48 -13.00
C VAL A 353 -6.62 -33.74 -12.24
N ILE A 354 -7.92 -33.98 -12.10
CA ILE A 354 -8.47 -35.18 -11.46
C ILE A 354 -9.33 -35.90 -12.49
N ILE A 355 -9.02 -37.15 -12.76
CA ILE A 355 -9.76 -38.02 -13.67
C ILE A 355 -10.44 -39.10 -12.84
N THR A 356 -11.74 -39.29 -13.03
CA THR A 356 -12.51 -40.36 -12.38
C THR A 356 -13.03 -41.32 -13.42
N VAL A 357 -12.55 -42.56 -13.38
CA VAL A 357 -13.10 -43.67 -14.16
C VAL A 357 -14.30 -44.21 -13.39
N GLN A 358 -15.51 -43.94 -13.89
CA GLN A 358 -16.73 -44.23 -13.12
C GLN A 358 -17.15 -45.69 -13.30
N ARG A 359 -17.58 -46.04 -14.50
CA ARG A 359 -18.15 -47.34 -14.84
C ARG A 359 -18.14 -47.55 -16.35
N ALA A 360 -18.30 -48.79 -16.79
CA ALA A 360 -18.63 -49.11 -18.17
C ALA A 360 -19.95 -49.89 -18.24
N THR A 361 -20.55 -49.94 -19.44
CA THR A 361 -21.70 -50.80 -19.71
C THR A 361 -21.52 -51.56 -21.00
N ASP A 362 -22.13 -52.73 -21.06
CA ASP A 362 -22.21 -53.57 -22.24
C ASP A 362 -20.83 -53.91 -22.84
N LEU A 363 -19.82 -54.07 -21.97
CA LEU A 363 -18.50 -54.57 -22.39
C LEU A 363 -18.61 -56.03 -22.85
N TRP A 364 -17.81 -56.39 -23.85
CA TRP A 364 -17.73 -57.75 -24.37
C TRP A 364 -16.35 -58.02 -24.96
N GLY A 365 -15.58 -58.88 -24.30
CA GLY A 365 -14.31 -59.44 -24.78
C GLY A 365 -14.33 -60.97 -24.75
N ASP A 366 -14.85 -61.57 -23.67
CA ASP A 366 -15.00 -63.01 -23.56
C ASP A 366 -16.14 -63.63 -24.40
N HIS A 367 -15.90 -64.81 -24.97
CA HIS A 367 -16.91 -65.58 -25.71
C HIS A 367 -17.74 -66.54 -24.84
N THR A 368 -17.26 -66.92 -23.66
CA THR A 368 -17.89 -67.94 -22.79
C THR A 368 -18.22 -67.43 -21.39
N THR A 369 -17.53 -66.40 -20.90
CA THR A 369 -17.75 -65.72 -19.62
C THR A 369 -18.13 -64.26 -19.84
N ALA A 370 -18.42 -63.53 -18.76
CA ALA A 370 -18.51 -62.06 -18.84
C ALA A 370 -17.11 -61.47 -18.70
N THR A 371 -16.89 -60.29 -19.28
CA THR A 371 -15.59 -59.60 -19.35
C THR A 371 -14.95 -59.32 -17.98
N ASP A 372 -13.63 -59.46 -17.93
CA ASP A 372 -12.72 -59.18 -16.82
C ASP A 372 -12.08 -57.77 -17.00
N GLY A 373 -12.90 -56.72 -16.89
CA GLY A 373 -12.55 -55.38 -17.36
C GLY A 373 -11.63 -54.55 -16.45
N TYR A 374 -10.66 -53.85 -17.05
CA TYR A 374 -9.91 -52.75 -16.41
C TYR A 374 -9.58 -51.61 -17.39
N VAL A 375 -9.21 -50.44 -16.84
CA VAL A 375 -8.92 -49.23 -17.64
C VAL A 375 -7.50 -48.74 -17.38
N LYS A 376 -6.75 -48.48 -18.45
CA LYS A 376 -5.49 -47.73 -18.43
C LYS A 376 -5.77 -46.27 -18.79
N VAL A 377 -5.30 -45.35 -17.95
CA VAL A 377 -5.38 -43.91 -18.21
C VAL A 377 -4.01 -43.41 -18.62
N HIS A 378 -3.90 -42.90 -19.85
CA HIS A 378 -2.69 -42.30 -20.38
C HIS A 378 -2.79 -40.78 -20.31
N PHE A 379 -1.76 -40.14 -19.76
CA PHE A 379 -1.65 -38.69 -19.67
C PHE A 379 -0.25 -38.26 -20.11
N ALA A 380 -0.15 -37.23 -20.94
CA ALA A 380 1.12 -36.78 -21.51
C ALA A 380 1.94 -37.89 -22.24
N GLY A 381 1.26 -38.89 -22.81
CA GLY A 381 1.88 -39.99 -23.54
C GLY A 381 2.41 -41.15 -22.67
N THR A 382 2.20 -41.12 -21.36
CA THR A 382 2.57 -42.22 -20.45
C THR A 382 1.35 -42.75 -19.69
N VAL A 383 1.40 -44.01 -19.26
CA VAL A 383 0.38 -44.59 -18.38
C VAL A 383 0.46 -43.91 -17.02
N ALA A 384 -0.54 -43.11 -16.69
CA ALA A 384 -0.64 -42.44 -15.40
C ALA A 384 -1.13 -43.40 -14.31
N GLN A 385 -2.16 -44.20 -14.60
CA GLN A 385 -2.68 -45.19 -13.67
C GLN A 385 -3.47 -46.30 -14.38
N ARG A 386 -3.52 -47.48 -13.76
CA ARG A 386 -4.37 -48.62 -14.14
C ARG A 386 -5.40 -48.84 -13.02
N THR A 387 -6.67 -49.07 -13.37
CA THR A 387 -7.69 -49.45 -12.39
C THR A 387 -7.53 -50.92 -11.97
N PRO A 388 -8.09 -51.33 -10.81
CA PRO A 388 -8.25 -52.75 -10.51
C PRO A 388 -9.10 -53.44 -11.58
N VAL A 389 -8.86 -54.73 -11.77
CA VAL A 389 -9.68 -55.60 -12.61
C VAL A 389 -10.97 -55.93 -11.86
N ILE A 390 -12.11 -55.89 -12.56
CA ILE A 390 -13.39 -56.37 -12.05
C ILE A 390 -13.75 -57.60 -12.87
N TYR A 391 -13.64 -58.77 -12.23
CA TYR A 391 -13.84 -60.05 -12.89
C TYR A 391 -15.33 -60.37 -13.15
N ASN A 392 -15.59 -61.03 -14.28
CA ASN A 392 -16.84 -61.63 -14.72
C ASN A 392 -18.03 -60.66 -14.70
N ASN A 393 -17.85 -59.46 -15.27
CA ASN A 393 -18.86 -58.40 -15.25
C ASN A 393 -18.80 -57.46 -16.46
N ASN A 394 -19.82 -57.54 -17.32
CA ASN A 394 -19.97 -56.67 -18.50
C ASN A 394 -20.36 -55.21 -18.17
N ASN A 395 -20.71 -54.91 -16.91
CA ASN A 395 -21.10 -53.59 -16.43
C ASN A 395 -20.28 -53.16 -15.19
N PRO A 396 -18.94 -53.09 -15.29
CA PRO A 396 -18.06 -52.86 -14.16
C PRO A 396 -18.18 -51.40 -13.64
N HIS A 397 -18.04 -51.22 -12.33
CA HIS A 397 -18.09 -49.92 -11.67
C HIS A 397 -16.85 -49.70 -10.79
N TRP A 398 -15.80 -49.08 -11.36
CA TRP A 398 -14.53 -48.88 -10.66
C TRP A 398 -14.55 -47.76 -9.63
N ALA A 399 -15.27 -46.66 -9.91
CA ALA A 399 -15.21 -45.43 -9.11
C ALA A 399 -13.78 -44.94 -8.79
N ALA A 400 -12.83 -45.18 -9.70
CA ALA A 400 -11.42 -44.94 -9.46
C ALA A 400 -11.07 -43.47 -9.70
N VAL A 401 -10.59 -42.79 -8.65
CA VAL A 401 -10.15 -41.39 -8.71
C VAL A 401 -8.64 -41.34 -8.88
N ILE A 402 -8.21 -40.67 -9.94
CA ILE A 402 -6.82 -40.51 -10.36
C ILE A 402 -6.51 -39.01 -10.28
N ASP A 403 -5.84 -38.62 -9.21
CA ASP A 403 -5.38 -37.24 -9.03
C ASP A 403 -3.96 -37.10 -9.58
N LEU A 404 -3.86 -36.48 -10.76
CA LEU A 404 -2.58 -36.21 -11.41
C LEU A 404 -1.82 -35.05 -10.75
N GLY A 405 -2.40 -34.43 -9.73
CA GLY A 405 -1.86 -33.25 -9.10
C GLY A 405 -1.80 -32.07 -10.06
N THR A 406 -0.82 -31.21 -9.86
CA THR A 406 -0.63 -30.00 -10.67
C THR A 406 0.06 -30.31 -11.99
N GLN A 407 -0.61 -29.98 -13.09
CA GLN A 407 -0.16 -30.20 -14.46
C GLN A 407 -0.18 -28.87 -15.25
N ASP A 408 0.61 -28.84 -16.32
CA ASP A 408 0.55 -27.76 -17.32
C ASP A 408 -0.38 -28.20 -18.46
N VAL A 409 -1.61 -27.68 -18.44
CA VAL A 409 -2.65 -28.00 -19.44
C VAL A 409 -2.58 -27.08 -20.67
N SER A 410 -1.55 -26.25 -20.79
CA SER A 410 -1.31 -25.48 -22.01
C SER A 410 -0.63 -26.31 -23.11
N SER A 411 0.17 -27.30 -22.71
CA SER A 411 0.86 -28.22 -23.62
C SER A 411 0.13 -29.55 -23.81
N ILE A 412 -0.76 -29.91 -22.89
CA ILE A 412 -1.52 -31.17 -22.90
C ILE A 412 -2.99 -30.85 -23.15
N THR A 413 -3.47 -31.17 -24.36
CA THR A 413 -4.84 -30.87 -24.79
C THR A 413 -5.78 -32.06 -24.76
N LYS A 414 -5.23 -33.27 -24.59
CA LYS A 414 -5.96 -34.54 -24.57
C LYS A 414 -5.33 -35.52 -23.59
N PHE A 415 -6.11 -36.50 -23.19
CA PHE A 415 -5.65 -37.69 -22.47
C PHE A 415 -6.36 -38.91 -23.09
N ARG A 416 -5.86 -40.12 -22.86
CA ARG A 416 -6.39 -41.33 -23.49
C ARG A 416 -6.86 -42.35 -22.45
N PHE A 417 -8.01 -42.96 -22.69
CA PHE A 417 -8.44 -44.17 -22.01
C PHE A 417 -8.23 -45.36 -22.93
N GLU A 418 -7.76 -46.46 -22.36
CA GLU A 418 -7.78 -47.77 -23.00
C GLU A 418 -8.50 -48.75 -22.06
N VAL A 419 -9.52 -49.43 -22.56
CA VAL A 419 -10.32 -50.42 -21.80
C VAL A 419 -9.88 -51.80 -22.26
N TRP A 420 -9.52 -52.64 -21.30
CA TRP A 420 -8.90 -53.95 -21.54
C TRP A 420 -9.68 -55.06 -20.84
N ASP A 421 -9.66 -56.25 -21.43
CA ASP A 421 -10.09 -57.53 -20.84
C ASP A 421 -8.84 -58.29 -20.34
N GLU A 422 -8.87 -58.87 -19.14
CA GLU A 422 -7.73 -59.62 -18.56
C GLU A 422 -7.96 -61.14 -18.66
N ASP A 423 -7.34 -61.81 -19.64
CA ASP A 423 -7.44 -63.27 -19.76
C ASP A 423 -6.36 -64.00 -18.94
N SER A 424 -5.10 -63.68 -19.19
CA SER A 424 -3.96 -64.46 -18.67
C SER A 424 -2.76 -63.63 -18.24
N LYS A 425 -2.91 -62.29 -18.19
CA LYS A 425 -1.86 -61.28 -17.88
C LYS A 425 -0.75 -61.14 -18.91
N TRP A 426 -0.71 -62.00 -19.94
CA TRP A 426 0.27 -61.98 -21.03
C TRP A 426 -0.38 -61.76 -22.39
N ASP A 427 -1.69 -61.95 -22.46
CA ASP A 427 -2.55 -61.75 -23.62
C ASP A 427 -3.82 -61.13 -23.03
N ASP A 428 -3.89 -59.81 -23.04
CA ASP A 428 -5.04 -59.02 -22.56
C ASP A 428 -5.60 -58.31 -23.80
N ASP A 429 -6.92 -58.38 -24.02
CA ASP A 429 -7.56 -57.83 -25.21
C ASP A 429 -7.96 -56.36 -25.05
N LEU A 430 -7.67 -55.52 -26.06
CA LEU A 430 -8.10 -54.11 -26.07
C LEU A 430 -9.55 -53.99 -26.57
N LEU A 431 -10.48 -53.71 -25.67
CA LEU A 431 -11.91 -53.54 -25.96
C LEU A 431 -12.26 -52.18 -26.59
N GLY A 432 -11.38 -51.19 -26.40
CA GLY A 432 -11.48 -49.90 -27.07
C GLY A 432 -10.65 -48.81 -26.43
N GLU A 433 -10.49 -47.72 -27.18
CA GLU A 433 -9.77 -46.52 -26.74
C GLU A 433 -10.53 -45.25 -27.09
N CYS A 434 -10.29 -44.18 -26.33
CA CYS A 434 -10.80 -42.85 -26.65
C CYS A 434 -9.83 -41.76 -26.16
N GLU A 435 -9.82 -40.62 -26.86
CA GLU A 435 -8.97 -39.47 -26.51
C GLU A 435 -9.78 -38.20 -26.19
N PRO A 436 -10.36 -38.08 -24.99
CA PRO A 436 -11.09 -36.88 -24.61
C PRO A 436 -10.23 -35.61 -24.58
N LEU A 437 -10.87 -34.47 -24.84
CA LEU A 437 -10.23 -33.17 -24.69
C LEU A 437 -10.10 -32.77 -23.22
N LEU A 438 -8.93 -32.26 -22.87
CA LEU A 438 -8.67 -31.70 -21.54
C LEU A 438 -9.08 -30.22 -21.53
N THR A 439 -10.15 -29.90 -20.82
CA THR A 439 -10.66 -28.52 -20.71
C THR A 439 -10.94 -28.14 -19.26
N SER A 440 -10.68 -26.88 -18.89
CA SER A 440 -10.94 -26.34 -17.57
C SER A 440 -12.40 -26.52 -17.15
N GLY A 441 -12.64 -26.93 -15.90
CA GLY A 441 -13.99 -27.15 -15.37
C GLY A 441 -14.24 -28.61 -14.99
N VAL A 442 -15.52 -28.93 -14.76
CA VAL A 442 -15.97 -30.29 -14.47
C VAL A 442 -16.76 -30.78 -15.67
N THR A 443 -16.27 -31.85 -16.29
CA THR A 443 -16.91 -32.49 -17.45
C THR A 443 -17.24 -33.93 -17.06
N THR A 444 -18.46 -34.36 -17.34
CA THR A 444 -18.87 -35.78 -17.23
C THR A 444 -19.36 -36.17 -18.60
N ASP A 445 -18.81 -37.25 -19.13
CA ASP A 445 -19.08 -37.67 -20.50
C ASP A 445 -18.87 -39.18 -20.64
N LEU A 446 -19.09 -39.71 -21.84
CA LEU A 446 -18.90 -41.10 -22.18
C LEU A 446 -17.96 -41.27 -23.38
N CYS A 447 -17.25 -42.39 -23.40
CA CYS A 447 -16.47 -42.86 -24.52
C CYS A 447 -17.18 -44.09 -25.13
N PRO A 448 -17.64 -44.00 -26.39
CA PRO A 448 -18.11 -45.18 -27.10
C PRO A 448 -16.92 -46.10 -27.39
N LEU A 449 -17.08 -47.39 -27.12
CA LEU A 449 -16.09 -48.43 -27.40
C LEU A 449 -16.58 -49.27 -28.60
N GLN A 450 -15.76 -50.20 -29.09
CA GLN A 450 -16.22 -51.16 -30.10
C GLN A 450 -17.35 -52.02 -29.54
N HIS A 451 -17.21 -52.42 -28.27
CA HIS A 451 -18.22 -53.13 -27.50
C HIS A 451 -18.48 -52.40 -26.19
N GLY A 452 -19.62 -51.72 -26.11
CA GLY A 452 -20.05 -50.98 -24.92
C GLY A 452 -19.59 -49.53 -24.87
N GLN A 453 -19.60 -48.96 -23.66
CA GLN A 453 -19.26 -47.55 -23.44
C GLN A 453 -18.68 -47.32 -22.04
N LEU A 454 -17.69 -46.44 -21.95
CA LEU A 454 -17.03 -46.04 -20.70
C LEU A 454 -17.53 -44.67 -20.24
N PHE A 455 -18.00 -44.56 -19.00
CA PHE A 455 -18.41 -43.31 -18.37
C PHE A 455 -17.28 -42.75 -17.50
N TYR A 456 -17.00 -41.47 -17.64
CA TYR A 456 -15.92 -40.81 -16.92
C TYR A 456 -16.28 -39.39 -16.49
N LYS A 457 -15.54 -38.88 -15.52
CA LYS A 457 -15.60 -37.50 -15.06
C LYS A 457 -14.19 -36.92 -15.00
N VAL A 458 -14.01 -35.70 -15.49
CA VAL A 458 -12.75 -34.96 -15.41
C VAL A 458 -12.99 -33.65 -14.67
N GLU A 459 -12.12 -33.33 -13.73
CA GLU A 459 -12.09 -32.05 -13.03
C GLU A 459 -10.74 -31.37 -13.28
N VAL A 460 -10.74 -30.29 -14.05
CA VAL A 460 -9.56 -29.46 -14.30
C VAL A 460 -9.73 -28.14 -13.58
N GLN A 461 -9.07 -27.99 -12.44
CA GLN A 461 -9.11 -26.78 -11.63
C GLN A 461 -7.91 -25.88 -11.94
N CYS A 462 -8.12 -24.78 -12.67
CA CYS A 462 -7.06 -23.81 -12.94
C CYS A 462 -6.46 -23.25 -11.65
N ALA A 463 -5.15 -22.95 -11.68
CA ALA A 463 -4.49 -22.24 -10.58
C ALA A 463 -5.15 -20.87 -10.32
N PRO A 464 -5.04 -20.31 -9.10
CA PRO A 464 -5.62 -19.02 -8.76
C PRO A 464 -5.28 -17.94 -9.79
N SER A 465 -6.26 -17.11 -10.17
CA SER A 465 -6.10 -16.04 -11.19
C SER A 465 -5.89 -16.52 -12.64
N LEU A 466 -6.07 -17.81 -12.94
CA LEU A 466 -6.14 -18.32 -14.32
C LEU A 466 -7.58 -18.73 -14.70
N THR A 467 -7.88 -18.65 -15.99
CA THR A 467 -9.15 -19.06 -16.61
C THR A 467 -8.96 -19.43 -18.08
N GLY A 468 -10.06 -19.71 -18.78
CA GLY A 468 -10.06 -20.14 -20.17
C GLY A 468 -9.85 -21.65 -20.28
N LYS A 469 -10.15 -22.22 -21.45
CA LYS A 469 -10.19 -23.67 -21.67
C LYS A 469 -8.90 -24.39 -21.26
N SER A 470 -7.76 -23.75 -21.49
CA SER A 470 -6.41 -24.26 -21.17
C SER A 470 -5.75 -23.52 -19.98
N CYS A 471 -6.53 -22.81 -19.16
CA CYS A 471 -6.01 -22.06 -18.01
C CYS A 471 -4.90 -21.05 -18.38
N THR A 472 -4.94 -20.45 -19.57
CA THR A 472 -3.91 -19.52 -20.06
C THR A 472 -4.31 -18.05 -19.95
N GLU A 473 -5.59 -17.78 -19.72
CA GLU A 473 -6.14 -16.44 -19.63
C GLU A 473 -6.11 -15.93 -18.19
N TYR A 474 -5.92 -14.63 -18.01
CA TYR A 474 -5.91 -14.02 -16.69
C TYR A 474 -7.33 -13.82 -16.16
N LYS A 475 -7.54 -14.13 -14.87
CA LYS A 475 -8.79 -13.89 -14.15
C LYS A 475 -8.56 -12.98 -12.95
N PRO A 476 -9.10 -11.75 -12.94
CA PRO A 476 -9.00 -10.88 -11.77
C PRO A 476 -9.78 -11.48 -10.59
N THR A 477 -9.34 -11.19 -9.37
CA THR A 477 -10.02 -11.61 -8.13
C THR A 477 -10.58 -10.40 -7.39
N PRO A 478 -11.74 -9.85 -7.81
CA PRO A 478 -12.35 -8.70 -7.13
C PRO A 478 -12.86 -9.06 -5.74
N ILE A 479 -13.03 -8.04 -4.89
CA ILE A 479 -13.74 -8.22 -3.62
C ILE A 479 -15.20 -8.61 -3.89
N ASN A 480 -15.81 -9.38 -2.97
CA ASN A 480 -17.23 -9.72 -3.02
C ASN A 480 -18.08 -8.44 -3.26
N PRO A 481 -18.97 -8.42 -4.28
CA PRO A 481 -19.78 -7.25 -4.61
C PRO A 481 -20.57 -6.69 -3.42
N SER A 482 -21.02 -7.55 -2.51
CA SER A 482 -21.76 -7.15 -1.29
C SER A 482 -20.87 -6.39 -0.31
N LEU A 483 -19.57 -6.71 -0.25
CA LEU A 483 -18.59 -6.05 0.62
C LEU A 483 -18.00 -4.80 -0.03
N LYS A 484 -18.02 -4.68 -1.37
CA LYS A 484 -17.44 -3.56 -2.12
C LYS A 484 -17.94 -2.19 -1.66
N LYS A 485 -19.20 -2.09 -1.21
CA LYS A 485 -19.80 -0.85 -0.70
C LYS A 485 -19.43 -0.53 0.75
N LEU A 486 -19.09 -1.54 1.55
CA LEU A 486 -18.80 -1.40 2.98
C LEU A 486 -17.31 -1.12 3.23
N TYR A 487 -16.45 -1.57 2.31
CA TYR A 487 -15.01 -1.49 2.44
C TYR A 487 -14.41 -0.39 1.57
N VAL A 488 -13.35 0.25 2.09
CA VAL A 488 -12.56 1.24 1.36
C VAL A 488 -11.45 0.57 0.55
N SER A 489 -10.95 -0.57 1.01
CA SER A 489 -9.97 -1.41 0.31
C SER A 489 -10.35 -2.89 0.39
N ARG A 490 -9.48 -3.80 -0.07
CA ARG A 490 -9.68 -5.25 0.17
C ARG A 490 -9.68 -5.63 1.66
N ASN A 491 -8.97 -4.87 2.49
CA ASN A 491 -8.62 -5.25 3.87
C ASN A 491 -9.10 -4.25 4.93
N ALA A 492 -9.64 -3.10 4.51
CA ALA A 492 -9.99 -2.00 5.41
C ALA A 492 -11.38 -1.43 5.12
N HIS A 493 -12.09 -1.10 6.18
CA HIS A 493 -13.37 -0.40 6.17
C HIS A 493 -13.34 0.76 7.18
N PRO A 494 -14.30 1.71 7.14
CA PRO A 494 -14.36 2.77 8.14
C PRO A 494 -14.51 2.20 9.56
N ILE A 495 -13.97 2.89 10.58
CA ILE A 495 -14.10 2.44 11.97
C ILE A 495 -15.60 2.31 12.33
N PRO A 496 -16.04 1.15 12.87
CA PRO A 496 -17.45 0.94 13.18
C PRO A 496 -18.01 2.01 14.14
N PRO A 497 -19.26 2.50 13.94
CA PRO A 497 -19.86 3.53 14.81
C PRO A 497 -19.92 3.13 16.30
N ALA A 498 -20.08 1.85 16.60
CA ALA A 498 -20.07 1.35 17.97
C ALA A 498 -18.70 1.50 18.64
N LEU A 499 -17.61 1.32 17.89
CA LEU A 499 -16.25 1.52 18.39
C LEU A 499 -15.96 3.02 18.55
N LEU A 500 -16.34 3.83 17.57
CA LEU A 500 -16.27 5.29 17.66
C LEU A 500 -17.01 5.84 18.90
N SER A 501 -18.22 5.33 19.16
CA SER A 501 -19.01 5.70 20.35
C SER A 501 -18.30 5.38 21.66
N LYS A 502 -17.66 4.21 21.75
CA LYS A 502 -16.86 3.82 22.93
C LYS A 502 -15.67 4.76 23.17
N MET A 503 -15.21 5.43 22.12
CA MET A 503 -14.12 6.42 22.18
C MET A 503 -14.63 7.85 22.39
N GLY A 504 -15.92 8.04 22.65
CA GLY A 504 -16.52 9.35 22.89
C GLY A 504 -16.89 10.13 21.63
N VAL A 505 -16.66 9.57 20.45
CA VAL A 505 -16.97 10.22 19.16
C VAL A 505 -18.48 10.37 18.98
N PHE A 506 -18.90 11.56 18.55
CA PHE A 506 -20.31 11.86 18.29
C PHE A 506 -20.76 11.20 16.98
N VAL A 507 -21.43 10.05 17.10
CA VAL A 507 -22.04 9.33 15.97
C VAL A 507 -23.56 9.51 15.94
N ASP A 508 -24.13 9.64 14.74
CA ASP A 508 -25.57 9.73 14.57
C ASP A 508 -26.24 8.38 14.83
N LYS A 509 -27.15 8.34 15.82
CA LYS A 509 -27.88 7.12 16.21
C LYS A 509 -28.72 6.52 15.08
N SER A 510 -29.08 7.28 14.04
CA SER A 510 -29.84 6.79 12.88
C SER A 510 -29.03 5.78 12.03
N SER A 511 -27.69 5.84 12.07
CA SER A 511 -26.81 4.92 11.34
C SER A 511 -26.61 3.56 12.07
N SER A 512 -26.81 3.52 13.39
CA SER A 512 -26.61 2.33 14.22
C SER A 512 -27.69 1.25 14.01
N TRP A 513 -28.88 1.62 13.55
CA TRP A 513 -30.02 0.71 13.41
C TRP A 513 -30.10 0.00 12.04
N LYS A 514 -29.27 0.39 11.06
CA LYS A 514 -29.24 -0.28 9.74
C LYS A 514 -28.30 -1.49 9.67
N ASN A 515 -27.48 -1.74 10.70
CA ASN A 515 -26.50 -2.83 10.72
C ASN A 515 -26.78 -3.92 11.78
N GLN A 516 -27.98 -3.99 12.34
CA GLN A 516 -28.41 -5.08 13.23
C GLN A 516 -29.52 -5.93 12.61
N SER A 517 -29.18 -6.76 11.63
CA SER A 517 -29.94 -7.98 11.34
C SER A 517 -29.15 -8.97 10.45
N PHE A 518 -27.94 -9.36 10.86
CA PHE A 518 -27.33 -10.61 10.38
C PHE A 518 -26.64 -11.33 11.55
N ALA A 519 -27.38 -11.50 12.65
CA ALA A 519 -27.06 -12.52 13.62
C ALA A 519 -27.57 -13.87 13.09
N ARG A 520 -26.61 -14.79 12.83
CA ARG A 520 -26.75 -16.25 12.68
C ARG A 520 -28.16 -16.79 12.95
N LYS A 521 -28.90 -17.17 11.89
CA LYS A 521 -29.86 -18.27 11.99
C LYS A 521 -29.15 -19.56 11.62
N SER A 522 -28.84 -20.36 12.65
CA SER A 522 -28.54 -21.77 12.51
C SER A 522 -29.79 -22.46 11.94
N PHE A 523 -29.70 -22.97 10.72
CA PHE A 523 -30.68 -23.94 10.22
C PHE A 523 -30.30 -25.30 10.79
N LYS A 524 -31.02 -25.75 11.82
CA LYS A 524 -31.13 -27.17 12.13
C LYS A 524 -32.20 -27.75 11.21
N TYR A 525 -31.81 -28.60 10.28
CA TYR A 525 -32.76 -29.50 9.60
C TYR A 525 -33.16 -30.58 10.59
N GLY A 526 -34.43 -30.57 11.00
CA GLY A 526 -35.08 -31.68 11.66
C GLY A 526 -35.73 -32.56 10.61
N ILE A 527 -35.31 -33.82 10.55
CA ILE A 527 -35.94 -34.88 9.77
C ILE A 527 -37.28 -35.22 10.44
N LYS A 528 -38.35 -35.22 9.65
CA LYS A 528 -39.54 -36.03 9.88
C LYS A 528 -39.90 -36.71 8.57
#